data_AF-T1BLP2-F1
#
_entry.id   AF-T1BLP2-F1
#
_cell.length_a   1.000
_cell.length_b   1.000
_cell.length_c   1.000
_cell.angle_alpha   90.00
_cell.angle_beta   90.00
_cell.angle_gamma   90.00
#
_symmetry.space_group_name_H-M   'P 1'
#
loop_
_entity.id
_entity.type
_entity.pdbx_description
1 polymer ?
#
loop_
_entity_poly.entity_id
_entity_poly.type
_entity_poly.pdbx_seq_one_letter_code
_entity_poly.pdbx_strand_id
1 'polypeptide(L)' 'MVAINCAAIPENLLESELFGYERGAFTGAVKQTRGKIEMADGGTLFLDEIGD' A
#
# COMPACT_ATOMS: atom_id res chain seq x y z
N MET A 1 5.97 8.56 -10.70
CA MET A 1 4.70 7.84 -10.92
C MET A 1 4.81 6.52 -10.18
N VAL A 2 3.90 6.27 -9.24
CA VAL A 2 3.79 5.01 -8.51
C VAL A 2 2.57 4.30 -9.05
N ALA A 3 2.69 3.06 -9.51
CA ALA A 3 1.56 2.26 -9.97
C ALA A 3 1.36 1.08 -9.01
N ILE A 4 0.11 0.85 -8.63
CA ILE A 4 -0.33 -0.32 -7.88
C ILE A 4 -1.38 -1.03 -8.73
N ASN A 5 -1.24 -2.35 -8.84
CA ASN A 5 -2.30 -3.21 -9.34
C ASN A 5 -3.01 -3.80 -8.11
N CYS A 6 -4.26 -3.41 -7.90
CA CYS A 6 -5.04 -3.80 -6.73
C CYS A 6 -5.49 -5.26 -6.80
N ALA A 7 -5.76 -5.80 -8.00
CA ALA A 7 -6.13 -7.20 -8.18
C ALA A 7 -5.01 -8.19 -7.81
N ALA A 8 -3.74 -7.77 -7.92
CA ALA A 8 -2.58 -8.57 -7.53
C ALA A 8 -2.33 -8.59 -6.01
N ILE A 9 -2.99 -7.72 -5.24
CA ILE A 9 -2.79 -7.59 -3.80
C ILE A 9 -4.06 -8.07 -3.07
N PRO A 10 -3.93 -9.01 -2.11
CA PRO A 10 -5.06 -9.39 -1.27
C PRO A 10 -5.70 -8.17 -0.58
N GLU A 11 -7.03 -8.10 -0.54
CA GLU A 11 -7.76 -6.95 0.01
C GLU A 11 -7.33 -6.60 1.45
N ASN A 12 -7.03 -7.61 2.27
CA ASN A 12 -6.56 -7.44 3.65
C ASN A 12 -5.14 -6.83 3.76
N LEU A 13 -4.34 -6.87 2.69
CA LEU A 13 -3.02 -6.26 2.61
C LEU A 13 -3.04 -4.94 1.82
N LEU A 14 -4.10 -4.69 1.05
CA LEU A 14 -4.21 -3.49 0.21
C LEU A 14 -4.10 -2.21 1.05
N GLU A 15 -4.78 -2.14 2.19
CA GLU A 15 -4.69 -1.00 3.11
C GLU A 15 -3.25 -0.80 3.62
N SER A 16 -2.58 -1.89 4.01
CA SER A 16 -1.20 -1.88 4.49
C SER A 16 -0.20 -1.45 3.41
N GLU A 17 -0.45 -1.77 2.14
CA GLU A 17 0.39 -1.33 1.02
C GLU A 17 0.13 0.14 0.64
N LEU A 18 -1.14 0.58 0.64
CA LEU A 18 -1.52 1.94 0.28
C LEU A 18 -1.10 2.96 1.34
N PHE A 19 -1.41 2.69 2.60
CA PHE A 19 -1.17 3.60 3.71
C PHE A 19 0.14 3.30 4.45
N GLY A 20 0.67 2.09 4.30
CA GLY A 20 1.81 1.65 5.09
C GLY A 20 1.37 1.13 6.45
N TYR A 21 2.34 0.66 7.22
CA TYR A 21 2.13 0.23 8.59
C TYR A 21 3.38 0.44 9.42
N GLU A 22 3.17 0.69 10.71
CA GLU A 22 4.25 0.81 11.68
C GLU A 22 4.72 -0.55 12.20
N ARG A 23 5.95 -0.59 12.72
CA ARG A 23 6.46 -1.81 13.37
C ARG A 23 5.56 -2.17 14.56
N GLY A 24 5.03 -3.39 14.55
CA GLY A 24 4.13 -3.89 15.58
C GLY A 24 2.63 -3.64 15.32
N ALA A 25 2.26 -3.12 14.14
CA ALA A 25 0.85 -2.92 13.78
C ALA A 25 0.04 -4.24 13.70
N PHE A 26 0.68 -5.35 13.33
CA PHE A 26 0.10 -6.69 13.33
C PHE A 26 1.15 -7.76 13.64
N THR A 27 0.70 -8.99 13.88
CA THR A 27 1.56 -10.15 14.16
C THR A 27 2.45 -10.45 12.95
N GLY A 28 3.71 -10.02 13.00
CA GLY A 28 4.65 -10.11 11.86
C GLY A 28 5.09 -8.78 11.26
N ALA A 29 4.57 -7.64 11.74
CA ALA A 29 5.04 -6.31 11.36
C ALA A 29 6.42 -6.00 11.99
N VAL A 30 7.48 -6.63 11.46
CA VAL A 30 8.85 -6.55 12.01
C VAL A 30 9.53 -5.22 11.71
N LYS A 31 9.06 -4.51 10.68
CA LYS A 31 9.58 -3.22 10.22
C LYS A 31 8.43 -2.26 9.93
N GLN A 32 8.72 -0.97 10.03
CA GLN A 32 7.85 0.05 9.46
C GLN A 32 7.92 -0.02 7.94
N THR A 33 6.77 0.14 7.28
CA THR A 33 6.64 0.19 5.82
C THR A 33 5.87 1.45 5.47
N ARG A 34 6.46 2.30 4.64
CA ARG A 34 5.80 3.51 4.13
C ARG A 34 4.75 3.15 3.09
N GLY A 35 3.60 3.81 3.17
CA GLY A 35 2.52 3.64 2.22
C GLY A 35 2.87 4.15 0.83
N LYS A 36 2.24 3.54 -0.17
CA LYS A 36 2.41 3.92 -1.58
C LYS A 36 1.86 5.31 -1.88
N ILE A 37 0.89 5.78 -1.10
CA ILE A 37 0.40 7.16 -1.13
C ILE A 37 1.50 8.13 -0.72
N GLU A 38 2.18 7.88 0.40
CA GLU A 38 3.31 8.71 0.86
C GLU A 38 4.47 8.66 -0.14
N MET A 39 4.75 7.49 -0.73
CA MET A 39 5.78 7.36 -1.78
C MET A 39 5.43 8.10 -3.07
N ALA A 40 4.15 8.35 -3.33
CA ALA A 40 3.67 9.08 -4.50
C ALA A 40 3.45 10.57 -4.22
N ASP A 41 3.78 11.05 -3.00
CA ASP A 41 3.64 12.45 -2.62
C ASP A 41 4.39 13.37 -3.59
N GLY A 42 3.73 14.46 -3.99
CA GLY A 42 4.23 15.37 -5.03
C GLY A 42 4.27 14.79 -6.45
N GLY A 43 3.74 13.58 -6.67
CA GLY A 43 3.71 12.90 -7.95
C GLY A 43 2.31 12.42 -8.35
N THR A 44 2.24 11.20 -8.88
CA THR A 44 0.97 10.58 -9.30
C THR A 44 0.98 9.12 -8.86
N LEU A 45 -0.08 8.74 -8.14
CA LEU A 45 -0.41 7.36 -7.79
C LEU A 45 -1.43 6.84 -8.80
N PHE A 46 -1.10 5.75 -9.49
CA PHE A 46 -2.00 5.06 -10.40
C PHE A 46 -2.48 3.77 -9.74
N LEU A 47 -3.80 3.60 -9.70
CA LEU A 47 -4.46 2.45 -9.09
C LEU A 47 -5.18 1.70 -10.21
N ASP A 48 -4.72 0.49 -10.49
CA ASP A 48 -5.26 -0.36 -11.54
C ASP A 48 -6.17 -1.43 -10.92
N GLU A 49 -7.27 -1.75 -11.60
CA GLU A 49 -8.28 -2.74 -11.16
C GLU A 49 -8.82 -2.51 -9.73
N ILE A 50 -9.16 -1.25 -9.38
CA ILE A 50 -9.93 -0.99 -8.16
C ILE A 50 -11.38 -1.44 -8.34
N GLY A 51 -11.83 -2.36 -7.49
CA GLY A 51 -13.24 -2.76 -7.37
C GLY A 51 -13.64 -4.03 -8.11
N ASP A 52 -12.67 -4.78 -8.67
CA ASP A 52 -12.83 -6.19 -9.03
C ASP A 52 -12.51 -7.09 -7.82
#